data_AF-A0A2U3CL19-F1
#
_entry.id   AF-A0A2U3CL19-F1
#
_cell.length_a   1.000
_cell.length_b   1.000
_cell.length_c   1.000
_cell.angle_alpha   90.00
_cell.angle_beta   90.00
_cell.angle_gamma   90.00
#
_symmetry.space_group_name_H-M   'P 1'
#
loop_
_entity.id
_entity.type
_entity.pdbx_description
1 polymer ?
#
loop_
_entity_poly.entity_id
_entity_poly.type
_entity_poly.pdbx_seq_one_letter_code
_entity_poly.pdbx_strand_id
1 'polypeptide(L)'
;MATNQSAAYFFRVIYMVLFIFSGFLVISSIDSAMFDFAKVFEILNYVMLIVQGIVSAMGEIAKLITNYILSVKASIPYLGNIIGDPSLGTLNIVDIEQTLASIFNPDNGFYPHSTIDLAEVDIIQEFSIFFGATTILILLPIAFFSGIGFLREGDTKLAIYSFLGFQMILIVAIFTQNIKISTQIDTSSLFSMIISPIFTLGFLLYLLLEVAFQTSYTLNIIEPMSEREKRIQGHLKRIRTFVPIEEGAKSTDQSIQSMQSSKHGLLAASYLREMVERRVFKRGETVRDSKSMMRLQSYLANLQQSDPRVDLKLAAQTAQPDASSLIKYFIPAMIFRIIAVVVLAYFIMAPEGVLNLEILGIKLFIFPALVDSLEISQPEFQTILILNMVLILILVGVILKYLTSGKTRKVMERVVQRIDTLVDFDRSTPQPTASSEPSEEDSILDEEEEELLDTEEEEQT
;
A
#
# COMPACT_ATOMS: atom_id res chain seq x y z
N MET A 1 -28.63 6.35 -6.45
CA MET A 1 -27.54 7.35 -6.47
C MET A 1 -26.81 7.45 -5.13
N ALA A 2 -27.50 7.33 -3.98
CA ALA A 2 -26.91 7.42 -2.64
C ALA A 2 -26.19 6.15 -2.11
N THR A 3 -26.39 4.98 -2.71
CA THR A 3 -26.01 3.70 -2.08
C THR A 3 -24.51 3.41 -2.11
N ASN A 4 -23.80 3.63 -3.22
CA ASN A 4 -22.37 3.30 -3.30
C ASN A 4 -21.47 4.26 -2.52
N GLN A 5 -21.78 5.56 -2.55
CA GLN A 5 -21.11 6.53 -1.67
C GLN A 5 -21.39 6.19 -0.19
N SER A 6 -22.59 5.71 0.15
CA SER A 6 -22.89 5.36 1.54
C SER A 6 -22.01 4.24 2.11
N ALA A 7 -21.55 3.28 1.29
CA ALA A 7 -20.65 2.22 1.77
C ALA A 7 -19.24 2.75 2.08
N ALA A 8 -18.68 3.59 1.20
CA ALA A 8 -17.38 4.21 1.44
C ALA A 8 -17.40 5.13 2.68
N TYR A 9 -18.45 5.95 2.82
CA TYR A 9 -18.64 6.78 4.01
C TYR A 9 -18.84 5.95 5.27
N PHE A 10 -19.59 4.85 5.20
CA PHE A 10 -19.79 3.93 6.34
C PHE A 10 -18.46 3.36 6.84
N PHE A 11 -17.62 2.84 5.94
CA PHE A 11 -16.31 2.32 6.33
C PHE A 11 -15.36 3.41 6.85
N ARG A 12 -15.39 4.63 6.27
CA ARG A 12 -14.62 5.78 6.80
C ARG A 12 -15.05 6.20 8.19
N VAL A 13 -16.36 6.21 8.49
CA VAL A 13 -16.88 6.53 9.82
C VAL A 13 -16.46 5.47 10.83
N ILE A 14 -16.59 4.18 10.48
CA ILE A 14 -16.13 3.08 11.33
C ILE A 14 -14.62 3.20 11.58
N TYR A 15 -13.83 3.44 10.53
CA TYR A 15 -12.39 3.65 10.67
C TYR A 15 -12.08 4.83 11.60
N MET A 16 -12.75 5.98 11.43
CA MET A 16 -12.55 7.16 12.26
C MET A 16 -12.84 6.86 13.73
N VAL A 17 -13.95 6.18 14.03
CA VAL A 17 -14.32 5.80 15.41
C VAL A 17 -13.26 4.87 16.00
N LEU A 18 -12.87 3.83 15.26
CA LEU A 18 -11.83 2.88 15.69
C LEU A 18 -10.48 3.56 15.88
N PHE A 19 -10.13 4.50 15.00
CA PHE A 19 -8.87 5.23 15.03
C PHE A 19 -8.75 6.14 16.25
N ILE A 20 -9.83 6.88 16.56
CA ILE A 20 -9.87 7.73 17.76
C ILE A 20 -9.81 6.85 19.01
N PHE A 21 -10.59 5.76 19.03
CA PHE A 21 -10.61 4.85 20.16
C PHE A 21 -9.27 4.13 20.36
N SER A 22 -8.63 3.66 19.29
CA SER A 22 -7.31 3.02 19.34
C SER A 22 -6.22 4.00 19.76
N GLY A 23 -6.23 5.21 19.19
CA GLY A 23 -5.28 6.25 19.55
C GLY A 23 -5.40 6.64 21.02
N PHE A 24 -6.63 6.77 21.52
CA PHE A 24 -6.88 7.03 22.95
C PHE A 24 -6.40 5.89 23.84
N LEU A 25 -6.66 4.63 23.47
CA LEU A 25 -6.17 3.48 24.24
C LEU A 25 -4.65 3.38 24.24
N VAL A 26 -3.99 3.62 23.11
CA VAL A 26 -2.52 3.65 23.04
C VAL A 26 -1.98 4.76 23.93
N ILE A 27 -2.49 5.99 23.84
CA ILE A 27 -2.03 7.12 24.66
C ILE A 27 -2.27 6.85 26.15
N SER A 28 -3.44 6.33 26.52
CA SER A 28 -3.77 6.03 27.92
C SER A 28 -2.99 4.84 28.49
N SER A 29 -2.46 3.96 27.64
CA SER A 29 -1.62 2.84 28.04
C SER A 29 -0.19 3.24 28.44
N ILE A 30 0.26 4.42 28.04
CA ILE A 30 1.63 4.89 28.24
C ILE A 30 1.71 5.73 29.52
N ASP A 31 2.82 5.62 30.26
CA ASP A 31 3.07 6.49 31.41
C ASP A 31 3.06 7.98 31.01
N SER A 32 2.39 8.82 31.80
CA SER A 32 2.48 10.27 31.69
C SER A 32 3.92 10.79 31.73
N ALA A 33 4.83 10.08 32.41
CA ALA A 33 6.24 10.41 32.46
C ALA A 33 6.92 10.43 31.06
N MET A 34 6.36 9.71 30.09
CA MET A 34 6.86 9.68 28.70
C MET A 34 6.44 10.90 27.87
N PHE A 35 5.45 11.66 28.34
CA PHE A 35 4.97 12.87 27.67
C PHE A 35 5.52 14.16 28.30
N ASP A 36 6.50 14.04 29.21
CA ASP A 36 7.11 15.18 29.86
C ASP A 36 8.12 15.87 28.93
N PHE A 37 7.68 16.95 28.28
CA PHE A 37 8.52 17.76 27.40
C PHE A 37 9.71 18.40 28.13
N ALA A 38 9.65 18.60 29.45
CA ALA A 38 10.77 19.16 30.19
C ALA A 38 11.98 18.20 30.17
N LYS A 39 11.72 16.89 30.24
CA LYS A 39 12.77 15.86 30.10
C LYS A 39 13.42 15.92 28.73
N VAL A 40 12.64 16.14 27.65
CA VAL A 40 13.18 16.29 26.30
C VAL A 40 14.21 17.43 26.21
N PHE A 41 13.97 18.54 26.90
CA PHE A 41 14.93 19.66 26.98
C PHE A 41 16.14 19.34 27.87
N GLU A 42 15.93 18.63 28.99
CA GLU A 42 17.02 18.12 29.82
C GLU A 42 17.98 17.25 28.99
N ILE A 43 17.47 16.53 27.99
CA ILE A 43 18.27 15.69 27.11
C ILE A 43 19.04 16.47 26.03
N LEU A 44 18.58 17.66 25.63
CA LEU A 44 19.43 18.55 24.85
C LEU A 44 20.73 18.86 25.63
N ASN A 45 20.64 18.92 26.97
CA ASN A 45 21.82 19.06 27.82
C ASN A 45 22.68 17.79 27.84
N TYR A 46 22.10 16.58 27.84
CA TYR A 46 22.87 15.33 27.73
C TYR A 46 23.56 15.17 26.36
N VAL A 47 22.90 15.53 25.25
CA VAL A 47 23.54 15.56 23.91
C VAL A 47 24.68 16.56 23.90
N MET A 48 24.47 17.74 24.47
CA MET A 48 25.53 18.73 24.65
C MET A 48 26.67 18.20 25.54
N LEU A 49 26.37 17.42 26.58
CA LEU A 49 27.36 16.75 27.43
C LEU A 49 28.16 15.70 26.63
N ILE A 50 27.54 14.91 25.77
CA ILE A 50 28.24 13.95 24.90
C ILE A 50 29.14 14.69 23.91
N VAL A 51 28.63 15.74 23.26
CA VAL A 51 29.43 16.58 22.36
C VAL A 51 30.60 17.21 23.12
N GLN A 52 30.36 17.72 24.33
CA GLN A 52 31.39 18.23 25.23
C GLN A 52 32.43 17.17 25.56
N GLY A 53 32.01 15.94 25.89
CA GLY A 53 32.90 14.82 26.17
C GLY A 53 33.78 14.46 24.99
N ILE A 54 33.21 14.43 23.77
CA ILE A 54 33.96 14.19 22.53
C ILE A 54 34.98 15.30 22.30
N VAL A 55 34.57 16.57 22.41
CA VAL A 55 35.45 17.72 22.19
C VAL A 55 36.58 17.76 23.23
N SER A 56 36.27 17.46 24.49
CA SER A 56 37.26 17.34 25.57
C SER A 56 38.27 16.22 25.31
N ALA A 57 37.81 15.03 24.90
CA ALA A 57 38.66 13.91 24.53
C ALA A 57 39.57 14.25 23.33
N MET A 58 39.02 14.93 22.31
CA MET A 58 39.81 15.42 21.18
C MET A 58 40.86 16.46 21.61
N GLY A 59 40.53 17.34 22.56
CA GLY A 59 41.45 18.31 23.14
C GLY A 59 42.62 17.64 23.86
N GLU A 60 42.37 16.62 24.67
CA GLU A 60 43.44 15.85 25.34
C GLU A 60 44.32 15.08 24.35
N ILE A 61 43.73 14.48 23.32
CA ILE A 61 44.49 13.85 22.23
C ILE A 61 45.39 14.88 21.52
N ALA A 62 44.87 16.08 21.23
CA ALA A 62 45.63 17.15 20.59
C ALA A 62 46.80 17.64 21.46
N LYS A 63 46.61 17.74 22.80
CA LYS A 63 47.70 18.03 23.75
C LYS A 63 48.77 16.94 23.71
N LEU A 64 48.37 15.67 23.71
CA LEU A 64 49.29 14.53 23.68
C LEU A 64 50.13 14.53 22.39
N ILE A 65 49.50 14.77 21.23
CA ILE A 65 50.17 14.89 19.94
C ILE A 65 51.14 16.09 19.93
N THR A 66 50.71 17.24 20.44
CA THR A 66 51.55 18.45 20.52
C THR A 66 52.79 18.20 21.37
N ASN A 67 52.61 17.63 22.57
CA ASN A 67 53.71 17.28 23.48
C ASN A 67 54.67 16.27 22.85
N TYR A 68 54.15 15.30 22.10
CA TYR A 68 54.98 14.35 21.36
C TYR A 68 55.81 15.05 20.27
N ILE A 69 55.19 15.88 19.43
CA ILE A 69 55.89 16.66 18.39
C ILE A 69 56.98 17.54 19.02
N LEU A 70 56.69 18.17 20.15
CA LEU A 70 57.63 19.01 20.89
C LEU A 70 58.80 18.19 21.44
N SER A 71 58.55 17.00 21.99
CA SER A 71 59.60 16.11 22.49
C SER A 71 60.54 15.65 21.36
N VAL A 72 60.00 15.38 20.17
CA VAL A 72 60.78 15.02 18.98
C VAL A 72 61.58 16.22 18.47
N LYS A 73 60.98 17.43 18.43
CA LYS A 73 61.69 18.67 18.07
C LYS A 73 62.85 18.96 19.03
N ALA A 74 62.63 18.82 20.33
CA ALA A 74 63.67 19.01 21.34
C ALA A 74 64.79 17.96 21.24
N SER A 75 64.47 16.74 20.82
CA SER A 75 65.43 15.65 20.66
C SER A 75 66.27 15.73 19.38
N ILE A 76 65.87 16.56 18.40
CA ILE A 76 66.61 16.76 17.15
C ILE A 76 67.06 18.25 17.03
N PRO A 77 68.10 18.66 17.77
CA PRO A 77 68.58 20.05 17.79
C PRO A 77 69.14 20.54 16.43
N TYR A 78 69.35 19.65 15.46
CA TYR A 78 69.97 19.97 14.17
C TYR A 78 69.00 20.34 13.05
N LEU A 79 67.69 20.11 13.19
CA LEU A 79 66.70 20.40 12.14
C LEU A 79 66.48 21.91 11.92
N GLY A 80 66.61 22.74 12.96
CA GLY A 80 66.47 24.20 12.86
C GLY A 80 67.55 24.85 11.99
N ASN A 81 68.73 24.25 11.89
CA ASN A 81 69.82 24.76 11.05
C ASN A 81 69.74 24.32 9.58
N ILE A 82 68.95 23.28 9.26
CA ILE A 82 68.88 22.74 7.88
C ILE A 82 67.81 23.47 7.04
N ILE A 83 66.76 24.01 7.66
CA ILE A 83 65.63 24.64 6.94
C ILE A 83 65.82 26.15 6.74
N GLY A 84 66.88 26.75 7.31
CA GLY A 84 67.33 28.09 6.94
C GLY A 84 66.42 29.26 7.34
N ASP A 85 65.36 29.02 8.12
CA ASP A 85 64.47 30.06 8.62
C ASP A 85 64.47 30.12 10.16
N PRO A 86 65.19 31.09 10.76
CA PRO A 86 65.25 31.27 12.21
C PRO A 86 63.93 31.77 12.82
N SER A 87 62.95 32.21 12.01
CA SER A 87 61.65 32.68 12.50
C SER A 87 60.65 31.56 12.81
N LEU A 88 60.87 30.35 12.28
CA LEU A 88 60.16 29.12 12.71
C LEU A 88 60.60 28.66 14.12
N GLY A 89 61.61 29.30 14.70
CA GLY A 89 62.10 29.08 16.06
C GLY A 89 61.31 29.78 17.16
N THR A 90 60.42 30.73 16.82
CA THR A 90 59.67 31.54 17.81
C THR A 90 58.16 31.41 17.67
N LEU A 91 57.65 30.25 17.26
CA LEU A 91 56.32 29.87 17.69
C LEU A 91 56.40 29.75 19.21
N ASN A 92 55.88 30.75 19.92
CA ASN A 92 55.86 30.75 21.37
C ASN A 92 54.93 29.62 21.82
N ILE A 93 55.53 28.48 22.11
CA ILE A 93 54.85 27.22 22.40
C ILE A 93 53.88 27.41 23.58
N VAL A 94 54.26 28.28 24.51
CA VAL A 94 53.44 28.69 25.66
C VAL A 94 52.14 29.34 25.20
N ASP A 95 52.16 30.17 24.15
CA ASP A 95 50.97 30.85 23.65
C ASP A 95 50.03 29.88 22.93
N ILE A 96 50.57 28.87 22.23
CA ILE A 96 49.76 27.82 21.56
C ILE A 96 49.15 26.89 22.60
N GLU A 97 49.92 26.48 23.60
CA GLU A 97 49.44 25.65 24.71
C GLU A 97 48.37 26.38 25.52
N GLN A 98 48.57 27.66 25.83
CA GLN A 98 47.59 28.48 26.53
C GLN A 98 46.35 28.78 25.69
N THR A 99 46.48 28.95 24.37
CA THR A 99 45.32 29.15 23.47
C THR A 99 44.52 27.87 23.29
N LEU A 100 45.17 26.71 23.15
CA LEU A 100 44.49 25.43 23.10
C LEU A 100 43.85 25.11 24.46
N ALA A 101 44.57 25.31 25.57
CA ALA A 101 44.02 25.14 26.91
C ALA A 101 42.82 26.07 27.17
N SER A 102 42.88 27.32 26.70
CA SER A 102 41.77 28.28 26.85
C SER A 102 40.64 28.11 25.84
N ILE A 103 40.77 27.28 24.81
CA ILE A 103 39.64 26.86 23.95
C ILE A 103 38.98 25.61 24.51
N PHE A 104 39.78 24.66 25.01
CA PHE A 104 39.30 23.35 25.50
C PHE A 104 39.00 23.31 26.99
N ASN A 105 39.21 24.38 27.75
CA ASN A 105 38.87 24.43 29.17
C ASN A 105 37.33 24.40 29.37
N PRO A 106 36.80 23.45 30.15
CA PRO A 106 35.37 23.33 30.40
C PRO A 106 34.73 24.60 31.02
N ASP A 107 35.53 25.45 31.68
CA ASP A 107 35.06 26.68 32.36
C ASP A 107 34.84 27.89 31.43
N ASN A 108 35.14 27.76 30.14
CA ASN A 108 35.14 28.88 29.18
C ASN A 108 33.75 29.42 28.80
N GLY A 109 32.68 28.93 29.44
CA GLY A 109 31.28 29.28 29.11
C GLY A 109 30.80 28.79 27.74
N PHE A 110 31.66 28.13 26.97
CA PHE A 110 31.31 27.50 25.69
C PHE A 110 30.55 26.18 25.87
N TYR A 111 30.68 25.55 27.03
CA TYR A 111 29.96 24.33 27.37
C TYR A 111 28.83 24.66 28.35
N PRO A 112 27.59 24.21 28.10
CA PRO A 112 26.53 24.33 29.08
C PRO A 112 26.93 23.52 30.33
N HIS A 113 26.81 24.13 31.51
CA HIS A 113 27.07 23.47 32.79
C HIS A 113 26.13 22.27 32.96
N SER A 114 26.59 21.10 32.53
CA SER A 114 25.87 19.86 32.76
C SER A 114 26.22 19.38 34.16
N THR A 115 25.25 19.44 35.06
CA THR A 115 25.37 19.02 36.47
C THR A 115 25.31 17.50 36.64
N ILE A 116 25.56 16.74 35.57
CA ILE A 116 25.31 15.30 35.52
C ILE A 116 26.62 14.57 35.90
N ASP A 117 26.61 13.92 37.06
CA ASP A 117 27.72 13.13 37.55
C ASP A 117 27.74 11.75 36.86
N LEU A 118 28.86 11.40 36.23
CA LEU A 118 28.97 10.25 35.30
C LEU A 118 29.15 8.89 36.02
N ALA A 119 29.05 8.85 37.34
CA ALA A 119 29.47 7.71 38.16
C ALA A 119 28.36 6.70 38.51
N GLU A 120 27.09 6.94 38.17
CA GLU A 120 25.97 6.10 38.63
C GLU A 120 25.33 5.21 37.55
N VAL A 121 24.86 4.04 37.99
CA VAL A 121 24.11 3.02 37.22
C VAL A 121 22.82 3.59 36.58
N ASP A 122 22.39 4.76 37.03
CA ASP A 122 21.19 5.46 36.58
C ASP A 122 21.27 5.95 35.12
N ILE A 123 22.47 6.12 34.54
CA ILE A 123 22.64 6.64 33.17
C ILE A 123 21.97 5.73 32.13
N ILE A 124 22.05 4.40 32.28
CA ILE A 124 21.45 3.46 31.30
C ILE A 124 19.92 3.50 31.38
N GLN A 125 19.36 3.62 32.59
CA GLN A 125 17.92 3.69 32.80
C GLN A 125 17.37 5.05 32.32
N GLU A 126 18.04 6.14 32.63
CA GLU A 126 17.72 7.48 32.14
C GLU A 126 17.77 7.55 30.60
N PHE A 127 18.79 6.95 29.99
CA PHE A 127 18.90 6.87 28.53
C PHE A 127 17.78 6.04 27.89
N SER A 128 17.40 4.92 28.51
CA SER A 128 16.28 4.09 28.03
C SER A 128 14.95 4.85 28.10
N ILE A 129 14.70 5.55 29.21
CA ILE A 129 13.51 6.41 29.38
C ILE A 129 13.52 7.53 28.33
N PHE A 130 14.66 8.17 28.09
CA PHE A 130 14.84 9.18 27.05
C PHE A 130 14.50 8.65 25.66
N PHE A 131 15.14 7.55 25.27
CA PHE A 131 14.97 6.96 23.95
C PHE A 131 13.51 6.58 23.74
N GLY A 132 12.86 6.04 24.78
CA GLY A 132 11.43 5.79 24.81
C GLY A 132 10.60 7.04 24.55
N ALA A 133 10.76 8.06 25.38
CA ALA A 133 9.98 9.29 25.33
C ALA A 133 10.11 10.00 23.97
N THR A 134 11.35 10.12 23.48
CA THR A 134 11.64 10.80 22.21
C THR A 134 11.06 10.03 21.02
N THR A 135 11.23 8.71 21.01
CA THR A 135 10.69 7.87 19.95
C THR A 135 9.16 7.93 19.94
N ILE A 136 8.51 7.87 21.10
CA ILE A 136 7.05 8.00 21.22
C ILE A 136 6.59 9.38 20.76
N LEU A 137 7.26 10.45 21.18
CA LEU A 137 6.92 11.84 20.83
C LEU A 137 7.05 12.13 19.34
N ILE A 138 7.99 11.49 18.64
CA ILE A 138 8.14 11.59 17.18
C ILE A 138 7.13 10.70 16.46
N LEU A 139 6.96 9.45 16.90
CA LEU A 139 6.09 8.48 16.23
C LEU A 139 4.60 8.82 16.39
N LEU A 140 4.19 9.40 17.51
CA LEU A 140 2.80 9.74 17.78
C LEU A 140 2.21 10.70 16.72
N PRO A 141 2.78 11.89 16.45
CA PRO A 141 2.26 12.79 15.42
C PRO A 141 2.33 12.16 14.03
N ILE A 142 3.38 11.37 13.71
CA ILE A 142 3.47 10.66 12.43
C ILE A 142 2.30 9.67 12.29
N ALA A 143 2.04 8.86 13.31
CA ALA A 143 0.94 7.90 13.33
C ALA A 143 -0.42 8.60 13.19
N PHE A 144 -0.60 9.74 13.88
CA PHE A 144 -1.82 10.52 13.84
C PHE A 144 -2.06 11.19 12.48
N PHE A 145 -1.06 11.92 11.96
CA PHE A 145 -1.16 12.58 10.66
C PHE A 145 -1.35 11.57 9.53
N SER A 146 -0.71 10.41 9.62
CA SER A 146 -0.91 9.35 8.63
C SER A 146 -2.32 8.77 8.69
N GLY A 147 -2.87 8.54 9.89
CA GLY A 147 -4.26 8.09 10.04
C GLY A 147 -5.30 9.10 9.54
N ILE A 148 -5.07 10.40 9.79
CA ILE A 148 -5.92 11.48 9.25
C ILE A 148 -5.76 11.60 7.73
N GLY A 149 -4.53 11.48 7.22
CA GLY A 149 -4.25 11.46 5.77
C GLY A 149 -4.99 10.33 5.07
N PHE A 150 -5.00 9.13 5.67
CA PHE A 150 -5.79 8.00 5.18
C PHE A 150 -7.30 8.31 5.13
N LEU A 151 -7.87 8.95 6.15
CA LEU A 151 -9.29 9.34 6.15
C LEU A 151 -9.66 10.28 5.00
N ARG A 152 -8.71 11.14 4.60
CA ARG A 152 -8.88 12.10 3.50
C ARG A 152 -8.73 11.45 2.13
N GLU A 153 -7.63 10.73 1.92
CA GLU A 153 -7.21 10.24 0.60
C GLU A 153 -7.59 8.80 0.31
N GLY A 154 -7.73 7.96 1.35
CA GLY A 154 -8.01 6.53 1.21
C GLY A 154 -6.82 5.67 0.76
N ASP A 155 -5.59 6.21 0.80
CA ASP A 155 -4.38 5.45 0.45
C ASP A 155 -3.97 4.47 1.55
N THR A 156 -3.98 3.17 1.22
CA THR A 156 -3.50 2.07 2.10
C THR A 156 -2.14 2.33 2.75
N LYS A 157 -1.22 3.01 2.08
CA LYS A 157 0.13 3.25 2.62
C LYS A 157 0.09 4.06 3.91
N LEU A 158 -0.78 5.07 3.95
CA LEU A 158 -0.96 5.93 5.13
C LEU A 158 -1.59 5.16 6.30
N ALA A 159 -2.55 4.27 6.03
CA ALA A 159 -3.08 3.40 7.07
C ALA A 159 -2.02 2.45 7.65
N ILE A 160 -1.14 1.90 6.79
CA ILE A 160 -0.04 1.03 7.22
C ILE A 160 0.96 1.81 8.08
N TYR A 161 1.34 3.03 7.69
CA TYR A 161 2.24 3.86 8.50
C TYR A 161 1.64 4.22 9.86
N SER A 162 0.33 4.52 9.90
CA SER A 162 -0.38 4.76 11.16
C SER A 162 -0.39 3.53 12.06
N PHE A 163 -0.72 2.36 11.51
CA PHE A 163 -0.69 1.09 12.22
C PHE A 163 0.70 0.75 12.76
N LEU A 164 1.74 0.84 11.92
CA LEU A 164 3.12 0.58 12.31
C LEU A 164 3.61 1.58 13.36
N GLY A 165 3.22 2.86 13.23
CA GLY A 165 3.52 3.89 14.23
C GLY A 165 2.97 3.53 15.60
N PHE A 166 1.68 3.16 15.70
CA PHE A 166 1.10 2.72 16.97
C PHE A 166 1.73 1.44 17.52
N GLN A 167 2.03 0.45 16.67
CA GLN A 167 2.72 -0.78 17.10
C GLN A 167 4.13 -0.48 17.65
N MET A 168 4.90 0.36 16.97
CA MET A 168 6.23 0.75 17.42
C MET A 168 6.19 1.53 18.74
N ILE A 169 5.21 2.42 18.92
CA ILE A 169 4.99 3.11 20.19
C ILE A 169 4.78 2.11 21.33
N LEU A 170 3.97 1.06 21.12
CA LEU A 170 3.74 0.03 22.14
C LEU A 170 4.98 -0.81 22.41
N ILE A 171 5.69 -1.23 21.37
CA ILE A 171 6.93 -2.00 21.50
C ILE A 171 7.95 -1.20 22.33
N VAL A 172 8.12 0.08 22.02
CA VAL A 172 9.00 0.98 22.76
C VAL A 172 8.52 1.19 24.20
N ALA A 173 7.23 1.36 24.43
CA ALA A 173 6.67 1.49 25.79
C ALA A 173 6.88 0.22 26.62
N ILE A 174 6.74 -0.97 26.03
CA ILE A 174 7.00 -2.27 26.69
C ILE A 174 8.49 -2.42 26.98
N PHE A 175 9.36 -2.14 25.99
CA PHE A 175 10.80 -2.27 26.13
C PHE A 175 11.37 -1.37 27.23
N THR A 176 10.83 -0.16 27.34
CA THR A 176 11.22 0.80 28.39
C THR A 176 10.51 0.57 29.73
N GLN A 177 9.61 -0.42 29.84
CA GLN A 177 8.80 -0.70 31.03
C GLN A 177 7.89 0.45 31.48
N ASN A 178 7.57 1.40 30.59
CA ASN A 178 6.72 2.56 30.88
C ASN A 178 5.28 2.37 30.38
N ILE A 179 4.82 1.13 30.34
CA ILE A 179 3.45 0.77 30.01
C ILE A 179 2.65 0.57 31.30
N LYS A 180 1.51 1.27 31.43
CA LYS A 180 0.61 1.17 32.60
C LYS A 180 -0.18 -0.14 32.61
N ILE A 181 -0.29 -0.77 31.44
CA ILE A 181 -1.10 -1.95 31.22
C ILE A 181 -0.26 -3.20 31.50
N SER A 182 -0.88 -4.22 32.11
CA SER A 182 -0.25 -5.52 32.30
C SER A 182 0.16 -6.14 30.95
N THR A 183 1.42 -6.52 30.84
CA THR A 183 2.00 -7.21 29.68
C THR A 183 1.77 -8.72 29.72
N GLN A 184 1.28 -9.25 30.84
CA GLN A 184 1.01 -10.67 30.98
C GLN A 184 -0.26 -11.05 30.20
N ILE A 185 -0.11 -12.02 29.29
CA ILE A 185 -1.21 -12.59 28.51
C ILE A 185 -1.64 -13.89 29.20
N ASP A 186 -2.90 -13.94 29.64
CA ASP A 186 -3.48 -15.19 30.15
C ASP A 186 -3.85 -16.10 28.98
N THR A 187 -3.15 -17.22 28.86
CA THR A 187 -3.30 -18.21 27.78
C THR A 187 -4.13 -19.43 28.19
N SER A 188 -4.68 -19.43 29.41
CA SER A 188 -5.48 -20.55 29.95
C SER A 188 -6.69 -20.89 29.07
N SER A 189 -7.33 -19.89 28.48
CA SER A 189 -8.42 -20.05 27.54
C SER A 189 -8.39 -18.99 26.45
N LEU A 190 -8.96 -19.29 25.28
CA LEU A 190 -9.08 -18.33 24.19
C LEU A 190 -9.82 -17.07 24.62
N PHE A 191 -10.82 -17.19 25.48
CA PHE A 191 -11.58 -16.04 26.00
C PHE A 191 -10.75 -15.19 26.97
N SER A 192 -9.98 -15.82 27.86
CA SER A 192 -9.05 -15.12 28.76
C SER A 192 -8.00 -14.33 27.97
N MET A 193 -7.47 -14.92 26.90
CA MET A 193 -6.49 -14.27 26.02
C MET A 193 -7.11 -13.04 25.35
N ILE A 194 -8.32 -13.14 24.81
CA ILE A 194 -9.00 -12.01 24.14
C ILE A 194 -9.20 -10.84 25.11
N ILE A 195 -9.56 -11.11 26.35
CA ILE A 195 -9.81 -10.08 27.37
C ILE A 195 -8.52 -9.46 27.90
N SER A 196 -7.37 -10.12 27.70
CA SER A 196 -6.10 -9.58 28.17
C SER A 196 -5.87 -8.18 27.55
N PRO A 197 -5.50 -7.18 28.36
CA PRO A 197 -5.44 -5.80 27.90
C PRO A 197 -4.50 -5.56 26.72
N ILE A 198 -3.32 -6.18 26.75
CA ILE A 198 -2.33 -6.04 25.67
C ILE A 198 -2.82 -6.70 24.37
N PHE A 199 -3.47 -7.86 24.46
CA PHE A 199 -4.05 -8.53 23.30
C PHE A 199 -5.21 -7.72 22.74
N THR A 200 -6.12 -7.22 23.59
CA THR A 200 -7.24 -6.37 23.17
C THR A 200 -6.74 -5.17 22.39
N LEU A 201 -5.67 -4.53 22.86
CA LEU A 201 -5.11 -3.35 22.23
C LEU A 201 -4.44 -3.67 20.88
N GLY A 202 -3.64 -4.75 20.81
CA GLY A 202 -3.07 -5.24 19.55
C GLY A 202 -4.15 -5.69 18.55
N PHE A 203 -5.20 -6.36 19.03
CA PHE A 203 -6.35 -6.79 18.25
C PHE A 203 -7.12 -5.61 17.68
N LEU A 204 -7.32 -4.55 18.47
CA LEU A 204 -8.00 -3.34 18.02
C LEU A 204 -7.19 -2.61 16.93
N LEU A 205 -5.86 -2.55 17.06
CA LEU A 205 -4.99 -2.02 16.01
C LEU A 205 -5.04 -2.87 14.73
N TYR A 206 -5.10 -4.19 14.86
CA TYR A 206 -5.31 -5.09 13.72
C TYR A 206 -6.67 -4.82 13.05
N LEU A 207 -7.74 -4.69 13.85
CA LEU A 207 -9.09 -4.42 13.34
C LEU A 207 -9.13 -3.08 12.60
N LEU A 208 -8.46 -2.05 13.14
CA LEU A 208 -8.28 -0.76 12.47
C LEU A 208 -7.64 -0.92 11.08
N LEU A 209 -6.56 -1.70 10.97
CA LEU A 209 -5.88 -1.96 9.71
C LEU A 209 -6.77 -2.74 8.72
N GLU A 210 -7.51 -3.74 9.21
CA GLU A 210 -8.43 -4.52 8.38
C GLU A 210 -9.53 -3.60 7.79
N VAL A 211 -10.14 -2.74 8.61
CA VAL A 211 -11.12 -1.75 8.14
C VAL A 211 -10.51 -0.77 7.14
N ALA A 212 -9.25 -0.36 7.33
CA ALA A 212 -8.55 0.47 6.35
C ALA A 212 -8.41 -0.22 4.99
N PHE A 213 -8.05 -1.51 4.96
CA PHE A 213 -7.97 -2.25 3.70
C PHE A 213 -9.32 -2.36 3.01
N GLN A 214 -10.41 -2.62 3.75
CA GLN A 214 -11.76 -2.66 3.16
C GLN A 214 -12.20 -1.29 2.62
N THR A 215 -11.88 -0.22 3.34
CA THR A 215 -12.16 1.16 2.92
C THR A 215 -11.41 1.48 1.64
N SER A 216 -10.10 1.19 1.60
CA SER A 216 -9.28 1.47 0.43
C SER A 216 -9.67 0.64 -0.78
N TYR A 217 -10.03 -0.63 -0.61
CA TYR A 217 -10.59 -1.46 -1.68
C TYR A 217 -11.88 -0.84 -2.25
N THR A 218 -12.76 -0.34 -1.38
CA THR A 218 -14.01 0.29 -1.80
C THR A 218 -13.76 1.57 -2.60
N LEU A 219 -12.84 2.42 -2.15
CA LEU A 219 -12.50 3.68 -2.83
C LEU A 219 -11.74 3.47 -4.14
N ASN A 220 -10.73 2.59 -4.15
CA ASN A 220 -9.83 2.46 -5.29
C ASN A 220 -10.35 1.54 -6.40
N ILE A 221 -11.23 0.59 -6.07
CA ILE A 221 -11.72 -0.40 -7.04
C ILE A 221 -13.21 -0.22 -7.30
N ILE A 222 -14.03 -0.16 -6.24
CA ILE A 222 -15.50 -0.14 -6.41
C ILE A 222 -15.99 1.21 -6.92
N GLU A 223 -15.49 2.33 -6.40
CA GLU A 223 -15.95 3.66 -6.79
C GLU A 223 -15.65 3.98 -8.28
N PRO A 224 -14.42 3.83 -8.81
CA PRO A 224 -14.13 4.04 -10.23
C PRO A 224 -14.94 3.13 -11.15
N MET A 225 -15.17 1.87 -10.74
CA MET A 225 -16.05 0.97 -11.48
C MET A 225 -17.49 1.48 -11.52
N SER A 226 -17.99 2.06 -10.43
CA SER A 226 -19.36 2.60 -10.34
C SER A 226 -19.52 3.88 -11.16
N GLU A 227 -18.51 4.74 -11.17
CA GLU A 227 -18.50 5.92 -12.03
C GLU A 227 -18.45 5.55 -13.51
N ARG A 228 -17.67 4.53 -13.86
CA ARG A 228 -17.63 4.00 -15.24
C ARG A 228 -18.99 3.45 -15.66
N GLU A 229 -19.66 2.69 -14.80
CA GLU A 229 -21.04 2.24 -15.04
C GLU A 229 -21.99 3.42 -15.28
N LYS A 230 -21.99 4.42 -14.39
CA LYS A 230 -22.87 5.60 -14.51
C LYS A 230 -22.64 6.34 -15.83
N ARG A 231 -21.38 6.50 -16.25
CA ARG A 231 -21.04 7.09 -17.54
C ARG A 231 -21.61 6.27 -18.69
N ILE A 232 -21.39 4.96 -18.70
CA ILE A 232 -21.90 4.05 -19.73
C ILE A 232 -23.44 4.08 -19.79
N GLN A 233 -24.13 4.01 -18.64
CA GLN A 233 -25.59 4.11 -18.57
C GLN A 233 -26.10 5.47 -19.05
N GLY A 234 -25.41 6.56 -18.71
CA GLY A 234 -25.71 7.89 -19.20
C GLY A 234 -25.61 7.98 -20.72
N HIS A 235 -24.56 7.39 -21.31
CA HIS A 235 -24.39 7.31 -22.77
C HIS A 235 -25.48 6.44 -23.43
N LEU A 236 -25.77 5.26 -22.88
CA LEU A 236 -26.85 4.39 -23.34
C LEU A 236 -28.21 5.09 -23.32
N LYS A 237 -28.52 5.84 -22.26
CA LYS A 237 -29.75 6.61 -22.16
C LYS A 237 -29.82 7.68 -23.25
N ARG A 238 -28.73 8.43 -23.49
CA ARG A 238 -28.65 9.44 -24.56
C ARG A 238 -28.86 8.83 -25.95
N ILE A 239 -28.27 7.66 -26.22
CA ILE A 239 -28.45 6.94 -27.49
C ILE A 239 -29.91 6.52 -27.68
N ARG A 240 -30.60 6.07 -26.61
CA ARG A 240 -32.02 5.71 -26.69
C ARG A 240 -32.95 6.89 -26.91
N THR A 241 -32.68 8.01 -26.26
CA THR A 241 -33.51 9.21 -26.33
C THR A 241 -33.13 10.13 -27.48
N PHE A 242 -32.18 9.75 -28.33
CA PHE A 242 -31.81 10.53 -29.49
C PHE A 242 -32.97 10.54 -30.49
N VAL A 243 -33.51 11.73 -30.73
CA VAL A 243 -34.47 12.00 -31.80
C VAL A 243 -33.71 12.78 -32.86
N PRO A 244 -33.56 12.26 -34.10
CA PRO A 244 -32.90 13.00 -35.15
C PRO A 244 -33.68 14.30 -35.41
N ILE A 245 -32.98 15.44 -35.38
CA ILE A 245 -33.55 16.70 -35.86
C ILE A 245 -33.64 16.54 -37.37
N GLU A 246 -34.85 16.42 -37.89
CA GLU A 246 -35.12 16.42 -39.33
C GLU A 246 -34.80 17.80 -39.90
N GLU A 247 -33.51 18.09 -40.12
CA GLU A 247 -33.12 19.09 -41.10
C GLU A 247 -33.22 18.41 -42.47
N GLY A 248 -34.25 18.83 -43.21
CA GLY A 248 -34.86 18.08 -44.29
C GLY A 248 -33.89 17.54 -45.34
N ALA A 249 -33.96 16.22 -45.57
CA ALA A 249 -33.67 15.65 -46.87
C ALA A 249 -34.40 14.32 -47.01
N LYS A 250 -35.26 14.28 -48.02
CA LYS A 250 -35.96 13.11 -48.52
C LYS A 250 -35.00 11.98 -48.86
N SER A 251 -35.55 10.76 -48.83
CA SER A 251 -35.18 9.57 -49.58
C SER A 251 -33.76 9.01 -49.37
N THR A 252 -33.68 7.80 -48.83
CA THR A 252 -33.60 6.59 -49.66
C THR A 252 -33.68 5.38 -48.75
N ASP A 253 -34.65 4.52 -49.03
CA ASP A 253 -34.70 3.14 -48.55
C ASP A 253 -33.37 2.46 -48.84
N GLN A 254 -32.55 2.30 -47.81
CA GLN A 254 -31.53 1.25 -47.79
C GLN A 254 -31.88 0.31 -46.67
N SER A 255 -32.64 -0.71 -47.06
CA SER A 255 -32.75 -1.98 -46.37
C SER A 255 -31.35 -2.50 -46.07
N ILE A 256 -30.87 -2.27 -44.85
CA ILE A 256 -29.70 -2.98 -44.33
C ILE A 256 -30.16 -4.42 -44.13
N GLN A 257 -29.76 -5.26 -45.09
CA GLN A 257 -29.95 -6.69 -45.09
C GLN A 257 -29.60 -7.27 -43.73
N SER A 258 -30.54 -8.06 -43.21
CA SER A 258 -30.39 -8.93 -42.06
C SER A 258 -29.27 -9.95 -42.32
N MET A 259 -28.03 -9.61 -41.97
CA MET A 259 -27.02 -10.64 -41.76
C MET A 259 -27.30 -11.33 -40.42
N GLN A 260 -27.49 -12.63 -40.49
CA GLN A 260 -27.67 -13.56 -39.39
C GLN A 260 -26.61 -13.33 -38.30
N SER A 261 -27.01 -12.86 -37.12
CA SER A 261 -26.12 -12.77 -35.96
C SER A 261 -26.89 -13.10 -34.68
N SER A 262 -27.36 -14.35 -34.58
CA SER A 262 -28.03 -14.87 -33.37
C SER A 262 -27.07 -15.40 -32.30
N LYS A 263 -25.74 -15.26 -32.46
CA LYS A 263 -24.76 -15.89 -31.54
C LYS A 263 -23.64 -14.99 -30.99
N HIS A 264 -23.61 -13.68 -31.30
CA HIS A 264 -22.46 -12.81 -30.97
C HIS A 264 -22.67 -11.79 -29.83
N GLY A 265 -23.68 -11.97 -28.97
CA GLY A 265 -24.08 -10.95 -27.98
C GLY A 265 -23.01 -10.48 -26.96
N LEU A 266 -21.96 -11.26 -26.69
CA LEU A 266 -20.90 -10.86 -25.74
C LEU A 266 -19.81 -10.00 -26.39
N LEU A 267 -19.33 -10.40 -27.59
CA LEU A 267 -18.31 -9.68 -28.35
C LEU A 267 -18.86 -8.39 -28.97
N ALA A 268 -20.11 -8.43 -29.43
CA ALA A 268 -20.84 -7.26 -29.89
C ALA A 268 -21.01 -6.22 -28.76
N ALA A 269 -21.30 -6.68 -27.54
CA ALA A 269 -21.43 -5.81 -26.38
C ALA A 269 -20.10 -5.19 -25.94
N SER A 270 -18.99 -5.92 -26.01
CA SER A 270 -17.65 -5.36 -25.74
C SER A 270 -17.22 -4.35 -26.80
N TYR A 271 -17.53 -4.60 -28.08
CA TYR A 271 -17.23 -3.68 -29.18
C TYR A 271 -18.08 -2.41 -29.10
N LEU A 272 -19.38 -2.52 -28.80
CA LEU A 272 -20.25 -1.37 -28.53
C LEU A 272 -19.71 -0.54 -27.36
N ARG A 273 -19.30 -1.22 -26.28
CA ARG A 273 -18.72 -0.57 -25.10
C ARG A 273 -17.45 0.19 -25.45
N GLU A 274 -16.56 -0.41 -26.21
CA GLU A 274 -15.32 0.22 -26.67
C GLU A 274 -15.58 1.39 -27.61
N MET A 275 -16.55 1.28 -28.53
CA MET A 275 -16.95 2.38 -29.41
C MET A 275 -17.58 3.54 -28.65
N VAL A 276 -18.43 3.26 -27.66
CA VAL A 276 -19.03 4.29 -26.79
C VAL A 276 -17.95 4.97 -25.94
N GLU A 277 -16.97 4.22 -25.45
CA GLU A 277 -15.86 4.73 -24.63
C GLU A 277 -14.83 5.53 -25.44
N ARG A 278 -14.58 5.16 -26.71
CA ARG A 278 -13.59 5.83 -27.58
C ARG A 278 -14.14 6.96 -28.45
N ARG A 279 -15.39 6.88 -28.92
CA ARG A 279 -15.88 7.81 -29.96
C ARG A 279 -16.85 8.87 -29.48
N VAL A 280 -17.58 8.66 -28.38
CA VAL A 280 -18.75 9.50 -28.13
C VAL A 280 -18.44 10.89 -27.58
N PHE A 281 -17.28 11.18 -26.97
CA PHE A 281 -16.90 12.58 -26.69
C PHE A 281 -15.37 12.78 -26.52
N LYS A 282 -14.64 12.93 -27.63
CA LYS A 282 -13.67 14.04 -27.65
C LYS A 282 -14.51 15.31 -27.68
N ARG A 283 -14.38 16.15 -26.65
CA ARG A 283 -15.12 17.42 -26.44
C ARG A 283 -15.37 18.16 -27.77
N GLY A 284 -16.64 18.42 -28.11
CA GLY A 284 -17.01 19.64 -28.85
C GLY A 284 -17.68 19.55 -30.22
N GLU A 285 -17.91 18.39 -30.83
CA GLU A 285 -18.52 18.35 -32.19
C GLU A 285 -19.97 17.83 -32.16
N THR A 286 -20.94 18.75 -32.22
CA THR A 286 -22.38 18.45 -32.11
C THR A 286 -23.10 18.16 -33.43
N VAL A 287 -22.44 18.27 -34.59
CA VAL A 287 -23.15 18.22 -35.89
C VAL A 287 -22.75 17.03 -36.79
N ARG A 288 -21.55 16.45 -36.63
CA ARG A 288 -21.14 15.27 -37.43
C ARG A 288 -21.61 13.93 -36.88
N ASP A 289 -22.18 13.89 -35.68
CA ASP A 289 -22.47 12.64 -34.96
C ASP A 289 -23.88 12.10 -35.11
N SER A 290 -24.81 12.78 -35.80
CA SER A 290 -26.21 12.32 -35.92
C SER A 290 -26.33 10.98 -36.64
N LYS A 291 -25.60 10.78 -37.75
CA LYS A 291 -25.55 9.50 -38.49
C LYS A 291 -24.92 8.38 -37.67
N SER A 292 -23.85 8.68 -36.93
CA SER A 292 -23.18 7.73 -36.05
C SER A 292 -24.09 7.31 -34.88
N MET A 293 -24.78 8.27 -34.27
CA MET A 293 -25.74 8.07 -33.19
C MET A 293 -26.94 7.24 -33.66
N MET A 294 -27.45 7.50 -34.87
CA MET A 294 -28.54 6.74 -35.48
C MET A 294 -28.12 5.30 -35.80
N ARG A 295 -26.91 5.07 -36.32
CA ARG A 295 -26.34 3.72 -36.49
C ARG A 295 -26.19 3.00 -35.15
N LEU A 296 -25.73 3.71 -34.11
CA LEU A 296 -25.60 3.15 -32.77
C LEU A 296 -26.95 2.80 -32.14
N GLN A 297 -27.96 3.63 -32.36
CA GLN A 297 -29.33 3.40 -31.90
C GLN A 297 -29.94 2.19 -32.59
N SER A 298 -29.81 2.06 -33.91
CA SER A 298 -30.26 0.87 -34.64
C SER A 298 -29.50 -0.39 -34.22
N TYR A 299 -28.19 -0.29 -34.00
CA TYR A 299 -27.38 -1.42 -33.52
C TYR A 299 -27.77 -1.84 -32.09
N LEU A 300 -28.04 -0.87 -31.21
CA LEU A 300 -28.57 -1.11 -29.86
C LEU A 300 -29.94 -1.81 -29.91
N ALA A 301 -30.86 -1.33 -30.75
CA ALA A 301 -32.19 -1.91 -30.92
C ALA A 301 -32.11 -3.35 -31.43
N ASN A 302 -31.25 -3.60 -32.43
CA ASN A 302 -31.00 -4.95 -32.96
C ASN A 302 -30.40 -5.87 -31.89
N LEU A 303 -29.49 -5.38 -31.05
CA LEU A 303 -28.95 -6.16 -29.93
C LEU A 303 -30.04 -6.47 -28.89
N GLN A 304 -30.87 -5.51 -28.53
CA GLN A 304 -31.96 -5.70 -27.56
C GLN A 304 -33.01 -6.71 -28.06
N GLN A 305 -33.28 -6.70 -29.37
CA GLN A 305 -34.17 -7.68 -30.01
C GLN A 305 -33.56 -9.09 -30.00
N SER A 306 -32.23 -9.18 -30.13
CA SER A 306 -31.50 -10.46 -30.16
C SER A 306 -31.26 -11.05 -28.76
N ASP A 307 -31.07 -10.20 -27.75
CA ASP A 307 -30.89 -10.61 -26.36
C ASP A 307 -31.53 -9.58 -25.40
N PRO A 308 -32.66 -9.91 -24.75
CA PRO A 308 -33.38 -8.99 -23.87
C PRO A 308 -32.60 -8.62 -22.61
N ARG A 309 -31.47 -9.29 -22.32
CA ARG A 309 -30.57 -8.98 -21.20
C ARG A 309 -29.36 -8.14 -21.62
N VAL A 310 -29.31 -7.67 -22.87
CA VAL A 310 -28.25 -6.79 -23.38
C VAL A 310 -28.09 -5.55 -22.52
N ASP A 311 -29.18 -4.98 -22.03
CA ASP A 311 -29.17 -3.81 -21.16
C ASP A 311 -28.34 -4.04 -19.90
N LEU A 312 -28.53 -5.21 -19.27
CA LEU A 312 -27.81 -5.64 -18.07
C LEU A 312 -26.34 -5.99 -18.36
N LYS A 313 -26.01 -6.38 -19.59
CA LYS A 313 -24.65 -6.71 -20.04
C LYS A 313 -23.87 -5.48 -20.48
N LEU A 314 -24.50 -4.56 -21.22
CA LEU A 314 -23.93 -3.30 -21.69
C LEU A 314 -23.76 -2.29 -20.56
N ALA A 315 -24.73 -2.20 -19.65
CA ALA A 315 -24.60 -1.35 -18.47
C ALA A 315 -23.56 -1.86 -17.48
N ALA A 316 -22.99 -3.07 -17.68
CA ALA A 316 -22.15 -3.75 -16.70
C ALA A 316 -22.84 -3.97 -15.33
N GLN A 317 -24.17 -3.81 -15.23
CA GLN A 317 -24.96 -4.05 -14.01
C GLN A 317 -24.80 -5.47 -13.48
N THR A 318 -24.46 -6.43 -14.34
CA THR A 318 -24.19 -7.81 -13.94
C THR A 318 -22.82 -8.01 -13.28
N ALA A 319 -21.91 -7.03 -13.36
CA ALA A 319 -20.56 -7.14 -12.81
C ALA A 319 -20.39 -6.40 -11.48
N GLN A 320 -21.28 -5.46 -11.13
CA GLN A 320 -21.10 -4.63 -9.95
C GLN A 320 -22.11 -4.96 -8.83
N PRO A 321 -21.64 -5.49 -7.68
CA PRO A 321 -22.51 -5.72 -6.54
C PRO A 321 -23.01 -4.39 -5.96
N ASP A 322 -24.31 -4.33 -5.66
CA ASP A 322 -24.91 -3.20 -4.95
C ASP A 322 -24.20 -2.95 -3.61
N ALA A 323 -24.13 -1.71 -3.13
CA ALA A 323 -23.45 -1.36 -1.87
C ALA A 323 -23.89 -2.21 -0.68
N SER A 324 -25.20 -2.47 -0.60
CA SER A 324 -25.78 -3.34 0.42
C SER A 324 -25.29 -4.78 0.31
N SER A 325 -25.07 -5.26 -0.92
CA SER A 325 -24.54 -6.58 -1.21
C SER A 325 -23.04 -6.66 -0.94
N LEU A 326 -22.27 -5.61 -1.27
CA LEU A 326 -20.85 -5.50 -0.89
C LEU A 326 -20.67 -5.66 0.62
N ILE A 327 -21.43 -4.91 1.42
CA ILE A 327 -21.37 -5.01 2.88
C ILE A 327 -21.71 -6.43 3.36
N LYS A 328 -22.74 -7.07 2.76
CA LYS A 328 -23.13 -8.46 3.08
C LYS A 328 -22.03 -9.48 2.77
N TYR A 329 -21.16 -9.23 1.79
CA TYR A 329 -20.04 -10.13 1.49
C TYR A 329 -18.78 -9.81 2.28
N PHE A 330 -18.51 -8.52 2.55
CA PHE A 330 -17.33 -8.11 3.31
C PHE A 330 -17.41 -8.45 4.78
N ILE A 331 -18.56 -8.25 5.43
CA ILE A 331 -18.70 -8.50 6.88
C ILE A 331 -18.39 -9.97 7.23
N PRO A 332 -18.99 -10.98 6.58
CA PRO A 332 -18.66 -12.38 6.87
C PRO A 332 -17.20 -12.73 6.58
N ALA A 333 -16.63 -12.18 5.49
CA ALA A 333 -15.23 -12.41 5.15
C ALA A 333 -14.29 -11.79 6.20
N MET A 334 -14.60 -10.59 6.68
CA MET A 334 -13.87 -9.91 7.74
C MET A 334 -13.98 -10.66 9.07
N ILE A 335 -15.19 -11.09 9.46
CA ILE A 335 -15.41 -11.92 10.67
C ILE A 335 -14.60 -13.21 10.58
N PHE A 336 -14.64 -13.89 9.43
CA PHE A 336 -13.85 -15.11 9.23
C PHE A 336 -12.35 -14.86 9.39
N ARG A 337 -11.80 -13.79 8.80
CA ARG A 337 -10.39 -13.41 8.98
C ARG A 337 -10.06 -13.10 10.44
N ILE A 338 -10.91 -12.34 11.12
CA ILE A 338 -10.77 -12.00 12.54
C ILE A 338 -10.70 -13.27 13.39
N ILE A 339 -11.65 -14.20 13.21
CA ILE A 339 -11.66 -15.48 13.93
C ILE A 339 -10.40 -16.27 13.63
N ALA A 340 -9.98 -16.35 12.36
CA ALA A 340 -8.77 -17.04 11.96
C ALA A 340 -7.52 -16.46 12.62
N VAL A 341 -7.38 -15.13 12.66
CA VAL A 341 -6.24 -14.44 13.29
C VAL A 341 -6.24 -14.66 14.80
N VAL A 342 -7.40 -14.58 15.47
CA VAL A 342 -7.52 -14.81 16.92
C VAL A 342 -7.17 -16.26 17.27
N VAL A 343 -7.67 -17.23 16.51
CA VAL A 343 -7.36 -18.65 16.71
C VAL A 343 -5.87 -18.93 16.44
N LEU A 344 -5.31 -18.34 15.39
CA LEU A 344 -3.89 -18.47 15.07
C LEU A 344 -3.02 -17.86 16.18
N ALA A 345 -3.37 -16.67 16.67
CA ALA A 345 -2.68 -16.02 17.77
C ALA A 345 -2.75 -16.85 19.06
N TYR A 346 -3.91 -17.46 19.34
CA TYR A 346 -4.05 -18.39 20.46
C TYR A 346 -3.11 -19.59 20.35
N PHE A 347 -3.05 -20.22 19.17
CA PHE A 347 -2.14 -21.34 18.94
C PHE A 347 -0.66 -20.97 19.08
N ILE A 348 -0.30 -19.73 18.74
CA ILE A 348 1.06 -19.21 18.90
C ILE A 348 1.39 -18.97 20.38
N MET A 349 0.47 -18.34 21.11
CA MET A 349 0.69 -17.93 22.50
C MET A 349 0.54 -19.08 23.50
N ALA A 350 -0.25 -20.11 23.17
CA ALA A 350 -0.53 -21.27 24.01
C ALA A 350 -0.05 -22.59 23.36
N PRO A 351 1.27 -22.76 23.10
CA PRO A 351 1.78 -23.95 22.40
C PRO A 351 1.44 -25.25 23.15
N GLU A 352 1.44 -25.22 24.49
CA GLU A 352 1.05 -26.36 25.35
C GLU A 352 -0.39 -26.83 25.08
N GLY A 353 -1.32 -25.88 24.90
CA GLY A 353 -2.71 -26.19 24.57
C GLY A 353 -2.86 -26.84 23.19
N VAL A 354 -1.97 -26.50 22.24
CA VAL A 354 -1.95 -27.09 20.89
C VAL A 354 -1.35 -28.49 20.91
N LEU A 355 -0.25 -28.67 21.64
CA LEU A 355 0.43 -29.96 21.76
C LEU A 355 -0.38 -30.97 22.58
N ASN A 356 -1.31 -30.51 23.41
CA ASN A 356 -2.26 -31.37 24.13
C ASN A 356 -3.67 -31.33 23.52
N LEU A 357 -3.82 -30.83 22.29
CA LEU A 357 -5.12 -30.66 21.66
C LEU A 357 -5.76 -32.03 21.36
N GLU A 358 -6.79 -32.33 22.13
CA GLU A 358 -7.62 -33.52 21.96
C GLU A 358 -8.85 -33.15 21.12
N ILE A 359 -8.82 -33.46 19.82
CA ILE A 359 -9.97 -33.25 18.94
C ILE A 359 -10.71 -34.58 18.81
N LEU A 360 -11.97 -34.65 19.25
CA LEU A 360 -12.84 -35.82 19.05
C LEU A 360 -12.31 -37.13 19.68
N GLY A 361 -11.56 -37.03 20.79
CA GLY A 361 -10.92 -38.17 21.45
C GLY A 361 -9.64 -38.68 20.77
N ILE A 362 -9.19 -37.99 19.72
CA ILE A 362 -7.91 -38.24 19.07
C ILE A 362 -6.96 -37.12 19.50
N LYS A 363 -5.97 -37.49 20.32
CA LYS A 363 -4.86 -36.59 20.63
C LYS A 363 -3.99 -36.47 19.38
N LEU A 364 -4.13 -35.34 18.68
CA LEU A 364 -3.59 -35.16 17.33
C LEU A 364 -2.05 -35.08 17.33
N PHE A 365 -1.50 -34.54 18.41
CA PHE A 365 -0.08 -34.50 18.69
C PHE A 365 0.08 -34.94 20.15
N ILE A 366 0.93 -35.92 20.44
CA ILE A 366 1.34 -36.21 21.81
C ILE A 366 2.85 -36.34 21.76
N PHE A 367 3.54 -35.30 22.19
CA PHE A 367 4.97 -35.35 22.42
C PHE A 367 5.20 -35.04 23.90
N PRO A 368 5.03 -36.03 24.80
CA PRO A 368 5.11 -35.79 26.25
C PRO A 368 6.45 -35.18 26.64
N ALA A 369 7.52 -35.64 25.98
CA ALA A 369 8.86 -35.12 26.16
C ALA A 369 9.02 -33.64 25.77
N LEU A 370 8.21 -33.12 24.84
CA LEU A 370 8.21 -31.69 24.49
C LEU A 370 7.32 -30.86 25.40
N VAL A 371 6.20 -31.42 25.87
CA VAL A 371 5.27 -30.74 26.78
C VAL A 371 5.90 -30.52 28.15
N ASP A 372 6.64 -31.51 28.66
CA ASP A 372 7.34 -31.40 29.94
C ASP A 372 8.69 -30.68 29.84
N SER A 373 9.09 -30.25 28.63
CA SER A 373 10.36 -29.56 28.41
C SER A 373 10.24 -28.08 28.73
N LEU A 374 11.25 -27.55 29.43
CA LEU A 374 11.40 -26.11 29.67
C LEU A 374 11.57 -25.32 28.35
N GLU A 375 11.95 -26.00 27.26
CA GLU A 375 12.16 -25.41 25.94
C GLU A 375 10.85 -24.89 25.30
N ILE A 376 9.67 -25.40 25.68
CA ILE A 376 8.40 -24.95 25.10
C ILE A 376 8.06 -23.50 25.50
N SER A 377 8.54 -23.08 26.66
CA SER A 377 8.37 -21.73 27.19
C SER A 377 9.34 -20.72 26.59
N GLN A 378 10.36 -21.19 25.86
CA GLN A 378 11.39 -20.34 25.28
C GLN A 378 10.86 -19.62 24.03
N PRO A 379 11.19 -18.32 23.87
CA PRO A 379 10.73 -17.53 22.73
C PRO A 379 11.23 -18.07 21.38
N GLU A 380 12.35 -18.77 21.36
CA GLU A 380 12.92 -19.41 20.17
C GLU A 380 11.99 -20.51 19.65
N PHE A 381 11.46 -21.35 20.55
CA PHE A 381 10.52 -22.40 20.17
C PHE A 381 9.21 -21.83 19.64
N GLN A 382 8.68 -20.78 20.29
CA GLN A 382 7.51 -20.05 19.81
C GLN A 382 7.74 -19.47 18.41
N THR A 383 8.94 -18.93 18.15
CA THR A 383 9.30 -18.39 16.83
C THR A 383 9.35 -19.46 15.74
N ILE A 384 9.91 -20.63 16.05
CA ILE A 384 9.92 -21.78 15.12
C ILE A 384 8.49 -22.23 14.82
N LEU A 385 7.62 -22.27 15.83
CA LEU A 385 6.21 -22.62 15.66
C LEU A 385 5.47 -21.61 14.78
N ILE A 386 5.70 -20.30 15.00
CA ILE A 386 5.17 -19.22 14.14
C ILE A 386 5.62 -19.41 12.70
N LEU A 387 6.92 -19.63 12.46
CA LEU A 387 7.48 -19.81 11.12
C LEU A 387 6.80 -20.97 10.38
N ASN A 388 6.62 -22.10 11.06
CA ASN A 388 5.96 -23.27 10.49
C ASN A 388 4.47 -23.01 10.19
N MET A 389 3.75 -22.31 11.08
CA MET A 389 2.35 -21.94 10.84
C MET A 389 2.20 -20.99 9.64
N VAL A 390 3.09 -20.00 9.51
CA VAL A 390 3.11 -19.08 8.37
C VAL A 390 3.40 -19.85 7.07
N LEU A 391 4.35 -20.78 7.08
CA LEU A 391 4.65 -21.65 5.94
C LEU A 391 3.43 -22.49 5.53
N ILE A 392 2.69 -23.05 6.50
CA ILE A 392 1.45 -23.80 6.22
C ILE A 392 0.40 -22.88 5.60
N LEU A 393 0.23 -21.66 6.10
CA LEU A 393 -0.71 -20.69 5.51
C LEU A 393 -0.34 -20.33 4.06
N ILE A 394 0.96 -20.11 3.78
CA ILE A 394 1.46 -19.86 2.43
C ILE A 394 1.20 -21.09 1.55
N LEU A 395 1.50 -22.30 2.05
CA LEU A 395 1.28 -23.55 1.32
C LEU A 395 -0.19 -23.76 0.98
N VAL A 396 -1.09 -23.56 1.94
CA VAL A 396 -2.54 -23.62 1.73
C VAL A 396 -2.97 -22.59 0.69
N GLY A 397 -2.44 -21.37 0.75
CA GLY A 397 -2.68 -20.34 -0.26
C GLY A 397 -2.23 -20.78 -1.67
N VAL A 398 -1.05 -21.39 -1.79
CA VAL A 398 -0.54 -21.94 -3.06
C VAL A 398 -1.41 -23.08 -3.57
N ILE A 399 -1.83 -24.00 -2.69
CA ILE A 399 -2.71 -25.13 -3.03
C ILE A 399 -4.07 -24.60 -3.50
N LEU A 400 -4.67 -23.64 -2.79
CA LEU A 400 -5.93 -23.02 -3.18
C LEU A 400 -5.80 -22.30 -4.53
N LYS A 401 -4.71 -21.57 -4.75
CA LYS A 401 -4.41 -20.94 -6.05
C LYS A 401 -4.28 -21.98 -7.15
N TYR A 402 -3.59 -23.09 -6.91
CA TYR A 402 -3.44 -24.18 -7.87
C TYR A 402 -4.79 -24.81 -8.23
N LEU A 403 -5.61 -25.14 -7.22
CA LEU A 403 -6.93 -25.75 -7.39
C LEU A 403 -7.92 -24.81 -8.10
N THR A 404 -7.87 -23.51 -7.80
CA THR A 404 -8.75 -22.51 -8.42
C THR A 404 -8.31 -22.14 -9.84
N SER A 405 -7.00 -22.03 -10.08
CA SER A 405 -6.43 -21.76 -11.42
C SER A 405 -6.81 -22.84 -12.44
N GLY A 406 -6.93 -24.10 -12.00
CA GLY A 406 -7.42 -25.18 -12.84
C GLY A 406 -8.87 -25.00 -13.33
N LYS A 407 -9.73 -24.32 -12.56
CA LYS A 407 -11.12 -24.03 -12.98
C LYS A 407 -11.18 -22.84 -13.93
N THR A 408 -10.46 -21.75 -13.66
CA THR A 408 -10.42 -20.57 -14.54
C THR A 408 -9.78 -20.88 -15.88
N ARG A 409 -8.70 -21.69 -15.90
CA ARG A 409 -8.07 -22.13 -17.16
C ARG A 409 -9.00 -22.99 -18.00
N LYS A 410 -9.74 -23.93 -17.40
CA LYS A 410 -10.77 -24.74 -18.12
C LYS A 410 -11.98 -23.94 -18.58
N VAL A 411 -12.27 -22.80 -17.95
CA VAL A 411 -13.31 -21.87 -18.44
C VAL A 411 -12.76 -21.04 -19.59
N MET A 412 -11.53 -20.53 -19.49
CA MET A 412 -10.86 -19.76 -20.54
C MET A 412 -10.62 -20.61 -21.80
N GLU A 413 -10.13 -21.85 -21.66
CA GLU A 413 -9.95 -22.80 -22.77
C GLU A 413 -11.28 -23.13 -23.46
N ARG A 414 -12.38 -23.24 -22.71
CA ARG A 414 -13.72 -23.42 -23.31
C ARG A 414 -14.23 -22.17 -24.03
N VAL A 415 -13.79 -20.98 -23.61
CA VAL A 415 -14.11 -19.73 -24.32
C VAL A 415 -13.26 -19.60 -25.58
N VAL A 416 -11.96 -19.90 -25.52
CA VAL A 416 -11.04 -19.86 -26.67
C VAL A 416 -11.39 -20.92 -27.71
N GLN A 417 -11.67 -22.17 -27.32
CA GLN A 417 -12.13 -23.21 -28.25
C GLN A 417 -13.46 -22.84 -28.93
N ARG A 418 -14.34 -22.11 -28.24
CA ARG A 418 -15.56 -21.58 -28.86
C ARG A 418 -15.27 -20.44 -29.85
N ILE A 419 -14.19 -19.69 -29.65
CA ILE A 419 -13.77 -18.64 -30.58
C ILE A 419 -13.14 -19.26 -31.83
N ASP A 420 -12.22 -20.22 -31.67
CA ASP A 420 -11.56 -20.89 -32.81
C ASP A 420 -12.55 -21.69 -33.66
N THR A 421 -13.50 -22.41 -33.04
CA THR A 421 -14.54 -23.14 -33.78
C THR A 421 -15.53 -22.22 -34.51
N LEU A 422 -15.63 -20.94 -34.13
CA LEU A 422 -16.43 -19.95 -34.86
C LEU A 422 -15.65 -19.33 -36.03
N VAL A 423 -14.32 -19.19 -35.91
CA VAL A 423 -13.46 -18.68 -36.99
C VAL A 423 -13.31 -19.71 -38.12
N ASP A 424 -13.24 -20.99 -37.80
CA ASP A 424 -13.17 -22.06 -38.82
C ASP A 424 -14.50 -22.27 -39.56
N PHE A 425 -15.64 -21.94 -38.95
CA PHE A 425 -16.95 -22.05 -39.60
C PHE A 425 -17.11 -21.01 -40.72
N ASP A 426 -16.52 -19.82 -40.58
CA ASP A 426 -16.59 -18.72 -41.55
C ASP A 426 -15.80 -19.03 -42.84
N ARG A 427 -14.75 -19.85 -42.75
CA ARG A 427 -13.95 -20.33 -43.90
C ARG A 427 -14.61 -21.45 -44.70
N SER A 428 -15.65 -22.10 -44.16
CA SER A 428 -16.31 -23.24 -44.80
C SER A 428 -17.49 -22.86 -45.69
N THR A 429 -17.82 -21.57 -45.79
CA THR A 429 -18.86 -21.07 -46.69
C THR A 429 -18.37 -21.14 -48.14
N PRO A 430 -18.96 -21.97 -49.02
CA PRO A 430 -18.47 -22.10 -50.40
C PRO A 430 -18.66 -20.77 -51.13
N GLN A 431 -17.57 -20.21 -51.64
CA GLN A 431 -17.63 -19.11 -52.60
C GLN A 431 -18.50 -19.56 -53.79
N PRO A 432 -19.54 -18.80 -54.18
CA PRO A 432 -20.26 -19.09 -55.40
C PRO A 432 -19.31 -18.85 -56.57
N THR A 433 -18.99 -19.94 -57.28
CA THR A 433 -18.27 -19.91 -58.55
C THR A 433 -19.05 -19.04 -59.54
N ALA A 434 -18.56 -17.82 -59.76
CA ALA A 434 -19.04 -16.94 -60.82
C ALA A 434 -18.41 -17.41 -62.14
N SER A 435 -19.16 -18.21 -62.89
CA SER A 435 -18.93 -18.48 -64.31
C SER A 435 -19.70 -17.45 -65.13
N SER A 436 -18.98 -16.56 -65.83
CA SER A 436 -19.21 -16.16 -67.23
C SER A 436 -18.55 -14.81 -67.52
N GLU A 437 -17.35 -14.88 -68.11
CA GLU A 437 -16.87 -13.94 -69.15
C GLU A 437 -17.93 -13.83 -70.28
N PRO A 438 -18.05 -12.69 -70.99
CA PRO A 438 -17.10 -12.40 -72.07
C PRO A 438 -16.73 -10.92 -72.36
N SER A 439 -15.66 -10.82 -73.17
CA SER A 439 -15.22 -9.75 -74.10
C SER A 439 -14.77 -8.42 -73.49
N GLU A 440 -13.47 -8.09 -73.46
CA GLU A 440 -12.62 -7.62 -74.59
C GLU A 440 -13.27 -6.49 -75.40
N GLU A 441 -12.89 -5.24 -75.12
CA GLU A 441 -12.25 -4.33 -76.09
C GLU A 441 -11.98 -2.93 -75.47
N ASP A 442 -10.74 -2.49 -75.67
CA ASP A 442 -10.29 -1.14 -76.02
C ASP A 442 -9.99 0.00 -75.01
N SER A 443 -8.91 0.68 -75.40
CA SER A 443 -8.30 1.96 -75.01
C SER A 443 -7.42 1.94 -73.75
N ILE A 444 -6.07 1.95 -73.80
CA ILE A 444 -5.06 2.76 -74.52
C ILE A 444 -4.97 4.21 -73.97
N LEU A 445 -3.76 4.54 -73.45
CA LEU A 445 -3.13 5.86 -73.21
C LEU A 445 -3.70 6.65 -72.00
N ASP A 446 -2.93 7.30 -71.11
CA ASP A 446 -1.67 8.08 -71.20
C ASP A 446 -1.07 8.23 -69.77
N GLU A 447 0.26 8.12 -69.61
CA GLU A 447 1.24 9.20 -69.28
C GLU A 447 1.09 9.78 -67.85
N GLU A 448 2.10 9.58 -66.98
CA GLU A 448 3.22 10.53 -66.72
C GLU A 448 2.74 11.87 -66.14
N GLU A 449 2.97 12.10 -64.85
CA GLU A 449 3.75 13.21 -64.24
C GLU A 449 2.94 13.57 -62.97
N GLU A 450 3.43 13.91 -61.79
CA GLU A 450 4.48 14.83 -61.33
C GLU A 450 4.65 14.45 -59.83
N GLU A 451 5.85 14.13 -59.35
CA GLU A 451 6.75 15.05 -58.67
C GLU A 451 6.18 15.81 -57.46
N LEU A 452 6.82 15.55 -56.31
CA LEU A 452 7.22 16.49 -55.26
C LEU A 452 6.14 17.44 -54.68
N LEU A 453 5.95 17.36 -53.36
CA LEU A 453 6.20 18.50 -52.46
C LEU A 453 6.05 18.06 -50.98
N ASP A 454 7.05 18.48 -50.22
CA ASP A 454 7.00 18.89 -48.82
C ASP A 454 6.81 17.83 -47.73
N THR A 455 7.96 17.34 -47.25
CA THR A 455 8.14 17.01 -45.83
C THR A 455 9.27 17.89 -45.29
N GLU A 456 8.93 19.11 -44.90
CA GLU A 456 9.76 19.98 -44.05
C GLU A 456 8.90 20.59 -42.94
N GLU A 457 9.52 20.70 -41.76
CA GLU A 457 9.16 21.55 -40.61
C GLU A 457 7.93 21.12 -39.79
N GLU A 458 7.90 21.08 -38.45
CA GLU A 458 8.74 21.56 -37.35
C GLU A 458 8.27 20.76 -36.11
N GLU A 459 9.12 20.18 -35.27
CA GLU A 459 9.84 20.79 -34.15
C GLU A 459 8.98 21.25 -32.94
N GLN A 460 9.47 20.87 -31.75
CA GLN A 460 9.28 21.47 -30.41
C GLN A 460 8.01 21.17 -29.57
N THR A 461 8.16 20.26 -28.60
CA THR A 461 8.29 20.61 -27.16
C THR A 461 8.77 19.44 -26.31
#